data_AF-A0A8C1C5E4-F1
#
_entry.id   AF-A0A8C1C5E4-F1
#
_cell.length_a   1.000
_cell.length_b   1.000
_cell.length_c   1.000
_cell.angle_alpha   90.00
_cell.angle_beta   90.00
_cell.angle_gamma   90.00
#
_symmetry.space_group_name_H-M   'P 1'
#
loop_
_entity.id
_entity.type
_entity.pdbx_description
1 polymer ?
#
loop_
_entity_poly.entity_id
_entity_poly.type
_entity_poly.pdbx_seq_one_letter_code
_entity_poly.pdbx_strand_id
1 'polypeptide(L)'
;MRWGKQSSTAKMKLNLHWSFDYDEMVKTSWTHPETCVIYTCFQQEAVSFRSNIRGANMWAEDDLGPGAPPCLHSYKAPVEGNVYRMYHGTSRENAEKIKVSGFKQSSGGMLGRGVYLSRDLEKASRYPLDLPENKRVVLRVKVNVGRVKKIDKQGHPLQKTWHDHGYDTAWCPPKCGMVSSGLEEDCVWDPKRITVIGEICPKTQGAQGACHNHY
;
A
#
# COMPACT_ATOMS: atom_id res chain seq x y z
N MET A 1 19.85 -30.08 -51.01
CA MET A 1 18.74 -30.64 -50.20
C MET A 1 18.52 -29.73 -49.00
N ARG A 2 17.26 -29.44 -48.70
CA ARG A 2 16.76 -28.33 -47.87
C ARG A 2 16.21 -28.90 -46.55
N TRP A 3 16.21 -28.05 -45.51
CA TRP A 3 15.52 -28.16 -44.19
C TRP A 3 16.19 -29.05 -43.13
N GLY A 4 16.19 -28.69 -41.83
CA GLY A 4 15.54 -27.57 -41.16
C GLY A 4 16.00 -27.38 -39.72
N LYS A 5 16.02 -26.13 -39.27
CA LYS A 5 16.06 -25.74 -37.86
C LYS A 5 14.72 -26.09 -37.22
N GLN A 6 14.70 -26.88 -36.16
CA GLN A 6 13.53 -27.01 -35.30
C GLN A 6 13.65 -26.01 -34.13
N SER A 7 12.99 -24.88 -34.32
CA SER A 7 12.54 -23.99 -33.25
C SER A 7 11.15 -24.46 -32.83
N SER A 8 11.00 -24.95 -31.61
CA SER A 8 9.68 -25.30 -31.08
C SER A 8 9.01 -24.06 -30.50
N THR A 9 8.26 -23.35 -31.34
CA THR A 9 7.18 -22.45 -30.92
C THR A 9 5.85 -23.07 -31.34
N ALA A 10 5.03 -23.46 -30.37
CA ALA A 10 3.62 -23.80 -30.57
C ALA A 10 2.84 -23.27 -29.35
N LYS A 11 2.23 -22.10 -29.47
CA LYS A 11 0.82 -21.87 -29.87
C LYS A 11 -0.17 -22.11 -28.71
N MET A 12 -0.40 -21.06 -27.93
CA MET A 12 -1.69 -20.88 -27.25
C MET A 12 -2.70 -20.42 -28.30
N LYS A 13 -3.70 -21.27 -28.55
CA LYS A 13 -4.98 -20.86 -29.14
C LYS A 13 -6.00 -20.95 -28.03
N LEU A 14 -6.62 -19.83 -27.68
CA LEU A 14 -7.99 -19.78 -27.20
C LEU A 14 -8.60 -18.48 -27.72
N ASN A 15 -9.30 -18.59 -28.85
CA ASN A 15 -10.35 -17.66 -29.22
C ASN A 15 -11.55 -18.00 -28.33
N LEU A 16 -12.11 -17.02 -27.62
CA LEU A 16 -13.53 -16.98 -27.32
C LEU A 16 -13.94 -15.51 -27.25
N HIS A 17 -14.81 -15.17 -28.20
CA HIS A 17 -15.43 -13.89 -28.44
C HIS A 17 -16.61 -13.77 -27.47
N TRP A 18 -16.61 -12.78 -26.59
CA TRP A 18 -17.79 -12.34 -25.87
C TRP A 18 -17.76 -10.81 -25.83
N SER A 19 -18.58 -10.19 -26.68
CA SER A 19 -18.99 -8.79 -26.48
C SER A 19 -19.81 -8.74 -25.19
N PHE A 20 -19.40 -7.92 -24.23
CA PHE A 20 -20.19 -7.64 -23.04
C PHE A 20 -20.42 -6.13 -22.93
N ASP A 21 -21.70 -5.80 -22.91
CA ASP A 21 -22.24 -4.45 -22.82
C ASP A 21 -22.04 -3.91 -21.39
N TYR A 22 -21.46 -2.72 -21.27
CA TYR A 22 -20.95 -2.17 -20.00
C TYR A 22 -22.08 -1.70 -19.07
N ASP A 23 -23.29 -1.48 -19.60
CA ASP A 23 -24.41 -0.86 -18.89
C ASP A 23 -25.29 -1.83 -18.08
N GLU A 24 -25.12 -3.15 -18.21
CA GLU A 24 -25.85 -4.12 -17.37
C GLU A 24 -25.11 -4.47 -16.06
N MET A 25 -23.80 -4.21 -15.98
CA MET A 25 -22.97 -4.58 -14.82
C MET A 25 -23.23 -3.68 -13.58
N VAL A 26 -23.80 -2.50 -13.77
CA VAL A 26 -24.06 -1.54 -12.68
C VAL A 26 -25.28 -1.95 -11.84
N LYS A 27 -26.16 -2.82 -12.36
CA LYS A 27 -27.46 -3.12 -11.73
C LYS A 27 -27.48 -4.32 -10.78
N THR A 28 -26.44 -5.15 -10.74
CA THR A 28 -26.39 -6.33 -9.84
C THR A 28 -25.47 -6.15 -8.64
N SER A 29 -24.93 -4.95 -8.43
CA SER A 29 -24.37 -4.57 -7.14
C SER A 29 -25.46 -4.75 -6.07
N TRP A 30 -25.09 -5.37 -4.93
CA TRP A 30 -25.95 -5.73 -3.80
C TRP A 30 -26.60 -7.11 -3.79
N THR A 31 -25.87 -8.19 -4.12
CA THR A 31 -25.94 -9.43 -3.30
C THR A 31 -24.67 -10.28 -3.55
N HIS A 32 -24.06 -10.79 -2.49
CA HIS A 32 -22.99 -11.83 -2.43
C HIS A 32 -21.52 -11.34 -2.25
N PRO A 33 -20.88 -11.63 -1.09
CA PRO A 33 -19.55 -11.12 -0.72
C PRO A 33 -18.34 -12.01 -1.07
N GLU A 34 -18.50 -13.11 -1.81
CA GLU A 34 -17.39 -14.08 -2.00
C GLU A 34 -16.61 -13.96 -3.33
N THR A 35 -17.01 -13.07 -4.24
CA THR A 35 -16.32 -12.91 -5.54
C THR A 35 -15.25 -11.81 -5.55
N CYS A 36 -15.13 -11.02 -4.47
CA CYS A 36 -14.21 -9.87 -4.41
C CYS A 36 -12.76 -10.25 -3.98
N VAL A 37 -12.54 -11.47 -3.46
CA VAL A 37 -11.26 -11.82 -2.80
C VAL A 37 -10.25 -12.52 -3.73
N ILE A 38 -10.69 -13.02 -4.88
CA ILE A 38 -9.81 -13.77 -5.81
C ILE A 38 -9.13 -12.89 -6.88
N TYR A 39 -9.62 -11.67 -7.14
CA TYR A 39 -9.03 -10.81 -8.18
C TYR A 39 -7.78 -10.03 -7.74
N THR A 40 -7.56 -9.81 -6.45
CA THR A 40 -6.40 -9.04 -5.95
C THR A 40 -5.12 -9.86 -5.79
N CYS A 41 -5.19 -11.20 -5.90
CA CYS A 41 -4.03 -12.08 -5.73
C CYS A 41 -3.33 -12.41 -7.06
N PHE A 42 -4.04 -12.42 -8.19
CA PHE A 42 -3.48 -12.86 -9.48
C PHE A 42 -2.78 -11.76 -10.30
N GLN A 43 -2.90 -10.48 -9.92
CA GLN A 43 -2.22 -9.38 -10.61
C GLN A 43 -0.83 -9.03 -10.06
N GLN A 44 -0.28 -9.83 -9.13
CA GLN A 44 1.04 -9.58 -8.55
C GLN A 44 2.22 -9.85 -9.51
N GLU A 45 2.01 -10.52 -10.65
CA GLU A 45 3.13 -11.05 -11.45
C GLU A 45 3.46 -10.29 -12.76
N ALA A 46 2.70 -9.30 -13.22
CA ALA A 46 2.88 -8.80 -14.59
C ALA A 46 3.63 -7.46 -14.77
N VAL A 47 3.90 -6.65 -13.73
CA VAL A 47 4.43 -5.28 -13.92
C VAL A 47 5.88 -5.09 -13.43
N SER A 48 6.51 -6.14 -12.90
CA SER A 48 7.88 -6.02 -12.35
C SER A 48 9.00 -5.92 -13.41
N PHE A 49 8.70 -5.86 -14.72
CA PHE A 49 9.72 -5.96 -15.77
C PHE A 49 9.89 -4.73 -16.68
N ARG A 50 9.25 -3.58 -16.41
CA ARG A 50 9.42 -2.39 -17.26
C ARG A 50 9.48 -1.08 -16.48
N SER A 51 10.64 -0.77 -15.92
CA SER A 51 11.13 0.63 -15.85
C SER A 51 12.56 0.67 -15.33
N ASN A 52 13.53 0.39 -16.20
CA ASN A 52 14.91 0.78 -15.98
C ASN A 52 15.25 1.93 -16.94
N ILE A 53 14.77 3.14 -16.63
CA ILE A 53 15.24 4.40 -17.23
C ILE A 53 15.24 5.47 -16.12
N ARG A 54 16.40 6.12 -15.97
CA ARG A 54 16.71 7.23 -15.05
C ARG A 54 15.52 8.20 -14.86
N GLY A 55 14.89 8.19 -13.69
CA GLY A 55 13.86 9.15 -13.31
C GLY A 55 14.18 9.71 -11.93
N ALA A 56 14.26 11.02 -11.80
CA ALA A 56 14.30 11.67 -10.50
C ALA A 56 13.08 11.22 -9.68
N ASN A 57 13.27 10.75 -8.44
CA ASN A 57 12.18 10.32 -7.58
C ASN A 57 11.12 11.44 -7.50
N MET A 58 9.93 11.17 -8.06
CA MET A 58 8.81 12.13 -8.10
C MET A 58 8.18 12.36 -6.71
N TRP A 59 8.58 11.54 -5.72
CA TRP A 59 8.12 11.56 -4.35
C TRP A 59 9.31 11.92 -3.46
N ALA A 60 9.27 13.12 -2.89
CA ALA A 60 10.30 13.60 -2.00
C ALA A 60 9.64 14.14 -0.72
N GLU A 61 10.30 13.92 0.42
CA GLU A 61 9.95 14.64 1.63
C GLU A 61 10.29 16.12 1.47
N ASP A 62 9.41 16.98 1.97
CA ASP A 62 9.75 18.37 2.28
C ASP A 62 10.25 18.46 3.74
N ASP A 63 11.19 19.36 4.01
CA ASP A 63 11.78 19.55 5.35
C ASP A 63 10.73 20.01 6.37
N LEU A 64 10.37 19.12 7.30
CA LEU A 64 9.42 19.39 8.38
C LEU A 64 10.03 20.21 9.54
N GLY A 65 11.33 20.50 9.47
CA GLY A 65 12.05 21.13 10.57
C GLY A 65 12.27 20.20 11.77
N PRO A 66 12.89 20.72 12.85
CA PRO A 66 13.40 19.92 13.96
C PRO A 66 12.32 19.30 14.87
N GLY A 67 11.05 19.72 14.77
CA GLY A 67 9.93 19.20 15.58
C GLY A 67 9.26 17.94 15.02
N ALA A 68 9.69 17.46 13.84
CA ALA A 68 9.09 16.33 13.17
C ALA A 68 9.36 15.01 13.91
N PRO A 69 8.37 14.11 14.06
CA PRO A 69 8.62 12.76 14.56
C PRO A 69 9.66 12.05 13.70
N PRO A 70 10.56 11.24 14.28
CA PRO A 70 11.58 10.55 13.51
C PRO A 70 10.95 9.54 12.54
N CYS A 71 11.46 9.49 11.31
CA CYS A 71 11.19 8.39 10.40
C CYS A 71 12.17 7.25 10.73
N LEU A 72 11.74 6.28 11.52
CA LEU A 72 12.57 5.12 11.85
C LEU A 72 12.83 4.31 10.57
N HIS A 73 14.08 3.90 10.34
CA HIS A 73 14.41 3.07 9.18
C HIS A 73 13.55 1.80 9.11
N SER A 74 13.07 1.48 7.91
CA SER A 74 12.17 0.35 7.60
C SER A 74 12.65 -1.00 8.13
N TYR A 75 13.96 -1.23 8.21
CA TYR A 75 14.55 -2.49 8.69
C TYR A 75 14.69 -2.57 10.22
N LYS A 76 14.54 -1.48 10.96
CA LYS A 76 14.64 -1.49 12.44
C LYS A 76 13.31 -1.85 13.07
N ALA A 77 13.33 -2.60 14.15
CA ALA A 77 12.13 -2.85 14.95
C ALA A 77 11.63 -1.54 15.59
N PRO A 78 10.33 -1.21 15.50
CA PRO A 78 9.75 -0.13 16.28
C PRO A 78 9.93 -0.40 17.77
N VAL A 79 10.38 0.61 18.52
CA VAL A 79 10.45 0.53 19.98
C VAL A 79 9.06 0.81 20.52
N GLU A 80 8.60 -0.03 21.44
CA GLU A 80 7.28 0.11 22.05
C GLU A 80 7.12 1.47 22.76
N GLY A 81 5.91 2.03 22.68
CA GLY A 81 5.56 3.32 23.28
C GLY A 81 6.09 4.56 22.54
N ASN A 82 6.93 4.39 21.53
CA ASN A 82 7.45 5.51 20.76
C ASN A 82 6.46 6.04 19.73
N VAL A 83 6.81 7.22 19.20
CA VAL A 83 6.08 7.87 18.13
C VAL A 83 6.96 8.02 16.90
N TYR A 84 6.47 7.60 15.74
CA TYR A 84 7.20 7.62 14.49
C TYR A 84 6.46 8.38 13.40
N ARG A 85 7.22 8.90 12.44
CA ARG A 85 6.69 9.32 11.15
C ARG A 85 6.58 8.10 10.24
N MET A 86 5.42 7.95 9.60
CA MET A 86 5.12 6.90 8.62
C MET A 86 4.31 7.47 7.45
N TYR A 87 4.01 6.63 6.47
CA TYR A 87 3.39 6.98 5.20
C TYR A 87 2.22 6.06 4.87
N HIS A 88 1.18 6.65 4.29
CA HIS A 88 0.01 5.95 3.78
C HIS A 88 -0.30 6.41 2.34
N GLY A 89 -0.09 5.54 1.37
CA GLY A 89 -0.51 5.80 -0.01
C GLY A 89 -2.01 5.62 -0.19
N THR A 90 -2.67 6.60 -0.79
CA THR A 90 -4.12 6.56 -1.03
C THR A 90 -4.50 7.43 -2.24
N SER A 91 -5.78 7.42 -2.61
CA SER A 91 -6.29 8.34 -3.63
C SER A 91 -6.44 9.75 -3.07
N ARG A 92 -6.35 10.78 -3.93
CA ARG A 92 -6.64 12.18 -3.54
C ARG A 92 -7.98 12.32 -2.80
N GLU A 93 -9.03 11.67 -3.31
CA GLU A 93 -10.36 11.70 -2.69
C GLU A 93 -10.38 11.08 -1.29
N ASN A 94 -9.72 9.92 -1.11
CA ASN A 94 -9.66 9.28 0.20
C ASN A 94 -8.79 10.06 1.18
N ALA A 95 -7.73 10.73 0.71
CA ALA A 95 -6.93 11.62 1.55
C ALA A 95 -7.78 12.73 2.16
N GLU A 96 -8.63 13.40 1.37
CA GLU A 96 -9.54 14.43 1.89
C GLU A 96 -10.52 13.85 2.92
N LYS A 97 -11.09 12.67 2.66
CA LYS A 97 -11.96 11.99 3.64
C LYS A 97 -11.22 11.66 4.94
N ILE A 98 -9.97 11.23 4.86
CA ILE A 98 -9.13 10.91 6.03
C ILE A 98 -8.80 12.18 6.82
N LYS A 99 -8.48 13.29 6.15
CA LYS A 99 -8.21 14.57 6.83
C LYS A 99 -9.43 15.06 7.61
N VAL A 100 -10.64 14.89 7.06
CA VAL A 100 -11.89 15.36 7.71
C VAL A 100 -12.38 14.40 8.79
N SER A 101 -12.40 13.10 8.51
CA SER A 101 -13.07 12.10 9.37
C SER A 101 -12.12 11.18 10.14
N GLY A 102 -10.82 11.35 9.95
CA GLY A 102 -9.80 10.44 10.46
C GLY A 102 -9.69 9.15 9.65
N PHE A 103 -8.71 8.32 10.02
CA PHE A 103 -8.55 7.00 9.44
C PHE A 103 -9.69 6.05 9.88
N LYS A 104 -10.00 5.08 9.02
CA LYS A 104 -10.86 3.94 9.34
C LYS A 104 -10.05 2.66 9.16
N GLN A 105 -10.33 1.67 10.01
CA GLN A 105 -9.71 0.35 9.85
C GLN A 105 -10.15 -0.26 8.51
N SER A 106 -9.24 -0.97 7.85
CA SER A 106 -9.59 -1.91 6.79
C SER A 106 -10.45 -3.04 7.37
N SER A 107 -11.19 -3.76 6.52
CA SER A 107 -11.93 -4.96 6.93
C SER A 107 -11.01 -6.17 7.21
N GLY A 108 -9.76 -6.12 6.75
CA GLY A 108 -8.79 -7.20 6.90
C GLY A 108 -7.44 -6.89 6.26
N GLY A 109 -6.67 -7.93 5.94
CA GLY A 109 -5.35 -7.85 5.35
C GLY A 109 -4.42 -8.91 5.91
N MET A 110 -3.14 -8.89 5.50
CA MET A 110 -2.19 -9.91 5.91
C MET A 110 -1.90 -9.90 7.41
N LEU A 111 -2.09 -8.76 8.08
CA LEU A 111 -1.96 -8.58 9.53
C LEU A 111 -3.34 -8.47 10.22
N GLY A 112 -4.44 -8.84 9.57
CA GLY A 112 -5.79 -8.63 10.10
C GLY A 112 -6.31 -7.19 9.85
N ARG A 113 -7.38 -6.80 10.55
CA ARG A 113 -7.99 -5.46 10.38
C ARG A 113 -7.15 -4.38 11.08
N GLY A 114 -7.08 -3.21 10.48
CA GLY A 114 -6.33 -2.07 11.02
C GLY A 114 -6.01 -1.02 9.95
N VAL A 115 -5.16 -0.06 10.29
CA VAL A 115 -4.64 0.94 9.34
C VAL A 115 -3.22 0.56 8.95
N TYR A 116 -3.02 0.33 7.66
CA TYR A 116 -1.75 -0.12 7.09
C TYR A 116 -0.87 1.07 6.70
N LEU A 117 0.36 1.05 7.20
CA LEU A 117 1.34 2.12 7.07
C LEU A 117 2.69 1.53 6.67
N SER A 118 3.55 2.37 6.10
CA SER A 118 4.94 2.03 5.86
C SER A 118 5.86 3.16 6.32
N ARG A 119 7.05 2.80 6.76
CA ARG A 119 8.15 3.76 7.01
C ARG A 119 8.96 4.05 5.74
N ASP A 120 8.62 3.39 4.63
CA ASP A 120 9.20 3.60 3.31
C ASP A 120 8.23 4.39 2.43
N LEU A 121 8.62 5.63 2.08
CA LEU A 121 7.83 6.53 1.25
C LEU A 121 7.63 5.98 -0.16
N GLU A 122 8.66 5.38 -0.74
CA GLU A 122 8.61 4.79 -2.09
C GLU A 122 7.71 3.55 -2.11
N LYS A 123 7.70 2.77 -1.02
CA LYS A 123 6.69 1.72 -0.86
C LYS A 123 5.29 2.30 -0.87
N ALA A 124 5.04 3.30 -0.02
CA ALA A 124 3.70 3.87 0.16
C ALA A 124 3.16 4.52 -1.12
N SER A 125 3.99 5.23 -1.89
CA SER A 125 3.57 5.95 -3.10
C SER A 125 3.03 5.06 -4.23
N ARG A 126 3.29 3.75 -4.17
CA ARG A 126 2.78 2.79 -5.16
C ARG A 126 1.30 2.45 -4.98
N TYR A 127 0.69 2.81 -3.85
CA TYR A 127 -0.70 2.45 -3.55
C TYR A 127 -1.67 3.62 -3.74
N PRO A 128 -2.90 3.35 -4.21
CA PRO A 128 -3.43 2.05 -4.68
C PRO A 128 -2.84 1.64 -6.03
N LEU A 129 -2.54 0.33 -6.22
CA LEU A 129 -1.81 -0.18 -7.39
C LEU A 129 -2.58 -0.01 -8.71
N ASP A 130 -3.91 -0.08 -8.64
CA ASP A 130 -4.87 0.05 -9.73
C ASP A 130 -5.17 1.51 -10.10
N LEU A 131 -4.70 2.48 -9.31
CA LEU A 131 -4.91 3.89 -9.55
C LEU A 131 -3.71 4.50 -10.31
N PRO A 132 -3.88 5.33 -11.34
CA PRO A 132 -2.77 6.04 -11.98
C PRO A 132 -2.01 6.94 -10.98
N GLU A 133 -0.69 7.05 -11.15
CA GLU A 133 0.20 7.75 -10.20
C GLU A 133 -0.22 9.21 -9.94
N ASN A 134 -0.67 9.94 -10.97
CA ASN A 134 -1.12 11.33 -10.85
C ASN A 134 -2.40 11.51 -9.99
N LYS A 135 -3.15 10.43 -9.75
CA LYS A 135 -4.34 10.40 -8.88
C LYS A 135 -4.03 9.91 -7.45
N ARG A 136 -2.80 9.47 -7.19
CA ARG A 136 -2.33 9.06 -5.86
C ARG A 136 -1.78 10.26 -5.10
N VAL A 137 -1.82 10.15 -3.78
CA VAL A 137 -1.08 10.99 -2.83
C VAL A 137 -0.55 10.10 -1.71
N VAL A 138 0.46 10.58 -1.00
CA VAL A 138 0.93 9.94 0.22
C VAL A 138 0.63 10.85 1.40
N LEU A 139 -0.17 10.34 2.34
CA LEU A 139 -0.33 10.98 3.64
C LEU A 139 0.88 10.66 4.51
N ARG A 140 1.51 11.71 5.02
CA ARG A 140 2.55 11.65 6.03
C ARG A 140 1.88 11.73 7.40
N VAL A 141 2.17 10.77 8.26
CA VAL A 141 1.46 10.61 9.54
C VAL A 141 2.42 10.48 10.71
N LYS A 142 1.98 10.98 11.87
CA LYS A 142 2.57 10.73 13.19
C LYS A 142 1.81 9.56 13.83
N VAL A 143 2.54 8.54 14.27
CA VAL A 143 1.96 7.27 14.75
C VAL A 143 2.51 6.93 16.12
N ASN A 144 1.63 6.85 17.12
CA ASN A 144 1.97 6.25 18.42
C ASN A 144 1.83 4.73 18.35
N VAL A 145 2.94 4.01 18.26
CA VAL A 145 2.92 2.57 17.99
C VAL A 145 2.48 1.73 19.19
N GLY A 146 2.48 2.28 20.41
CA GLY A 146 2.09 1.55 21.62
C GLY A 146 2.84 0.24 21.78
N ARG A 147 2.14 -0.84 22.15
CA ARG A 147 2.72 -2.20 22.23
C ARG A 147 2.82 -2.81 20.84
N VAL A 148 3.98 -3.35 20.48
CA VAL A 148 4.29 -3.77 19.10
C VAL A 148 4.47 -5.28 19.03
N LYS A 149 3.71 -5.93 18.15
CA LYS A 149 3.88 -7.35 17.85
C LYS A 149 4.61 -7.57 16.53
N LYS A 150 5.81 -8.15 16.60
CA LYS A 150 6.49 -8.66 15.40
C LYS A 150 5.73 -9.85 14.82
N ILE A 151 5.42 -9.79 13.53
CA ILE A 151 4.77 -10.85 12.73
C ILE A 151 5.69 -11.15 11.53
N ASP A 152 6.50 -12.20 11.63
CA ASP A 152 7.65 -12.43 10.73
C ASP A 152 7.57 -13.73 9.91
N LYS A 153 6.38 -14.32 9.79
CA LYS A 153 6.12 -15.47 8.93
C LYS A 153 4.65 -15.63 8.63
N GLN A 154 4.34 -16.22 7.48
CA GLN A 154 2.99 -16.66 7.18
C GLN A 154 2.54 -17.73 8.19
N GLY A 155 1.27 -17.65 8.60
CA GLY A 155 0.71 -18.52 9.63
C GLY A 155 1.24 -18.23 11.04
N HIS A 156 1.78 -17.03 11.30
CA HIS A 156 2.14 -16.64 12.67
C HIS A 156 0.89 -16.73 13.57
N PRO A 157 0.95 -17.32 14.79
CA PRO A 157 -0.24 -17.57 15.61
C PRO A 157 -1.08 -16.33 15.90
N LEU A 158 -0.42 -15.17 15.99
CA LEU A 158 -1.05 -13.86 16.22
C LEU A 158 -1.16 -12.99 14.98
N GLN A 159 -0.96 -13.54 13.77
CA GLN A 159 -0.90 -12.78 12.52
C GLN A 159 -2.12 -11.86 12.34
N LYS A 160 -3.32 -12.30 12.71
CA LYS A 160 -4.56 -11.54 12.56
C LYS A 160 -5.26 -11.19 13.87
N THR A 161 -4.74 -11.64 15.02
CA THR A 161 -5.40 -11.57 16.34
C THR A 161 -4.52 -10.90 17.40
N TRP A 162 -3.42 -10.28 17.01
CA TRP A 162 -2.50 -9.57 17.91
C TRP A 162 -3.20 -8.49 18.75
N HIS A 163 -4.20 -7.81 18.20
CA HIS A 163 -4.96 -6.78 18.90
C HIS A 163 -5.80 -7.35 20.07
N ASP A 164 -6.34 -8.56 19.93
CA ASP A 164 -7.06 -9.26 21.00
C ASP A 164 -6.14 -9.60 22.19
N HIS A 165 -4.83 -9.60 21.95
CA HIS A 165 -3.79 -9.85 22.96
C HIS A 165 -3.20 -8.53 23.53
N GLY A 166 -3.87 -7.41 23.29
CA GLY A 166 -3.51 -6.09 23.83
C GLY A 166 -2.31 -5.43 23.15
N TYR A 167 -1.95 -5.85 21.94
CA TYR A 167 -0.99 -5.12 21.11
C TYR A 167 -1.68 -4.02 20.31
N ASP A 168 -1.01 -2.88 20.15
CA ASP A 168 -1.54 -1.71 19.46
C ASP A 168 -1.14 -1.65 17.98
N THR A 169 0.02 -2.24 17.66
CA THR A 169 0.57 -2.32 16.31
C THR A 169 1.12 -3.72 16.03
N ALA A 170 0.77 -4.30 14.88
CA ALA A 170 1.54 -5.40 14.31
C ALA A 170 2.59 -4.87 13.32
N TRP A 171 3.80 -5.40 13.41
CA TRP A 171 4.91 -5.04 12.53
C TRP A 171 5.43 -6.26 11.78
N CYS A 172 5.38 -6.18 10.45
CA CYS A 172 6.02 -7.13 9.54
C CYS A 172 7.42 -6.60 9.16
N PRO A 173 8.51 -7.28 9.56
CA PRO A 173 9.86 -6.88 9.16
C PRO A 173 10.11 -7.13 7.66
N PRO A 174 11.07 -6.42 7.06
CA PRO A 174 11.44 -6.71 5.68
C PRO A 174 12.10 -8.09 5.58
N LYS A 175 12.01 -8.71 4.39
CA LYS A 175 12.68 -9.97 4.01
C LYS A 175 12.41 -11.17 4.92
N CYS A 176 11.24 -11.22 5.57
CA CYS A 176 10.84 -12.34 6.43
C CYS A 176 9.94 -13.39 5.74
N GLY A 177 9.70 -13.26 4.44
CA GLY A 177 8.85 -14.19 3.69
C GLY A 177 7.35 -14.00 3.88
N MET A 178 6.91 -12.94 4.57
CA MET A 178 5.50 -12.56 4.66
C MET A 178 4.90 -12.13 3.32
N VAL A 179 5.65 -11.39 2.50
CA VAL A 179 5.21 -10.91 1.17
C VAL A 179 6.33 -11.10 0.15
N SER A 180 5.96 -11.34 -1.11
CA SER A 180 6.90 -11.55 -2.22
C SER A 180 7.85 -10.36 -2.43
N SER A 181 7.37 -9.13 -2.21
CA SER A 181 8.19 -7.92 -2.29
C SER A 181 9.27 -7.83 -1.21
N GLY A 182 9.11 -8.57 -0.10
CA GLY A 182 10.03 -8.53 1.04
C GLY A 182 10.06 -7.18 1.78
N LEU A 183 9.07 -6.30 1.59
CA LEU A 183 9.05 -4.99 2.22
C LEU A 183 8.28 -5.01 3.55
N GLU A 184 8.67 -4.11 4.45
CA GLU A 184 8.09 -3.99 5.80
C GLU A 184 6.68 -3.40 5.78
N GLU A 185 5.90 -3.66 6.82
CA GLU A 185 4.56 -3.09 6.97
C GLU A 185 4.17 -2.97 8.44
N ASP A 186 3.58 -1.83 8.81
CA ASP A 186 2.98 -1.60 10.11
C ASP A 186 1.45 -1.64 9.95
N CYS A 187 0.74 -2.30 10.87
CA CYS A 187 -0.71 -2.31 10.94
C CYS A 187 -1.15 -1.86 12.34
N VAL A 188 -1.75 -0.68 12.43
CA VAL A 188 -2.16 -0.05 13.69
C VAL A 188 -3.63 -0.34 13.95
N TRP A 189 -3.95 -0.73 15.18
CA TRP A 189 -5.30 -1.14 15.54
C TRP A 189 -6.26 0.04 15.60
N ASP A 190 -6.01 0.98 16.51
CA ASP A 190 -6.87 2.14 16.76
C ASP A 190 -6.45 3.32 15.88
N PRO A 191 -7.28 3.77 14.93
CA PRO A 191 -7.01 4.95 14.10
C PRO A 191 -6.67 6.22 14.88
N LYS A 192 -7.15 6.35 16.14
CA LYS A 192 -6.87 7.52 16.99
C LYS A 192 -5.39 7.67 17.35
N ARG A 193 -4.58 6.63 17.14
CA ARG A 193 -3.12 6.65 17.31
C ARG A 193 -2.38 7.31 16.15
N ILE A 194 -3.10 7.68 15.10
CA ILE A 194 -2.55 8.21 13.85
C ILE A 194 -3.03 9.64 13.65
N THR A 195 -2.09 10.55 13.44
CA THR A 195 -2.37 11.95 13.13
C THR A 195 -1.77 12.29 11.77
N VAL A 196 -2.56 12.85 10.86
CA VAL A 196 -2.05 13.37 9.58
C VAL A 196 -1.22 14.63 9.88
N ILE A 197 0.01 14.66 9.38
CA ILE A 197 0.96 15.77 9.54
C ILE A 197 1.52 16.27 8.20
N GLY A 198 0.97 15.76 7.09
CA GLY A 198 1.27 16.28 5.76
C GLY A 198 0.71 15.41 4.65
N GLU A 199 0.75 15.97 3.46
CA GLU A 199 0.44 15.27 2.22
C GLU A 199 1.55 15.54 1.21
N ILE A 200 1.99 14.49 0.54
CA ILE A 200 2.97 14.53 -0.54
C ILE A 200 2.23 14.20 -1.83
N CYS A 201 2.31 15.11 -2.79
CA CYS A 201 1.80 14.92 -4.14
C CYS A 201 2.92 14.46 -5.07
N PRO A 202 2.61 13.66 -6.11
CA PRO A 202 3.57 13.36 -7.15
C PRO A 202 3.98 14.66 -7.85
N LYS A 203 5.28 14.88 -8.03
CA LYS A 203 5.77 16.02 -8.82
C LYS A 203 5.34 15.85 -10.28
N THR A 204 4.39 16.66 -10.74
CA THR A 204 4.05 16.74 -12.16
C THR A 204 5.29 17.20 -12.91
N GLN A 205 5.76 16.45 -13.90
CA GLN A 205 6.72 16.98 -14.87
C GLN A 205 6.05 18.14 -15.61
N GLY A 206 6.27 19.38 -15.16
CA GLY A 206 5.87 20.59 -15.89
C GLY A 206 4.95 21.61 -15.22
N ALA A 207 4.52 21.48 -13.95
CA ALA A 207 3.77 22.57 -13.30
C ALA A 207 3.99 22.62 -11.78
N GLN A 208 4.58 23.72 -11.31
CA GLN A 208 4.60 24.11 -9.90
C GLN A 208 3.15 24.45 -9.48
N GLY A 209 2.43 23.47 -8.94
CA GLY A 209 1.12 23.68 -8.34
C GLY A 209 1.21 23.41 -6.84
N ALA A 210 1.16 24.47 -6.04
CA ALA A 210 1.24 24.42 -4.58
C ALA A 210 0.10 23.56 -4.00
N CYS A 211 0.44 22.50 -3.27
CA CYS A 211 -0.48 21.91 -2.31
C CYS A 211 -0.66 22.93 -1.17
N HIS A 212 -1.89 23.43 -1.02
CA HIS A 212 -2.24 24.35 0.06
C HIS A 212 -2.22 23.59 1.39
N ASN A 213 -1.35 24.02 2.30
CA ASN A 213 -1.34 23.56 3.69
C ASN A 213 -2.49 24.22 4.46
N HIS A 214 -3.51 23.45 4.80
CA HIS A 214 -4.33 23.73 5.97
C HIS A 214 -4.23 22.51 6.88
N TYR A 215 -3.51 22.69 7.99
CA TYR A 215 -3.45 21.76 9.12
C TYR A 215 -4.46 22.18 10.18
#